data_AF-Q2NIL3-F1
#
_entry.id   AF-Q2NIL3-F1
#
_cell.length_a   1.000
_cell.length_b   1.000
_cell.length_c   1.000
_cell.angle_alpha   90.00
_cell.angle_beta   90.00
_cell.angle_gamma   90.00
#
_symmetry.space_group_name_H-M   'P 1'
#
loop_
_entity.id
_entity.type
_entity.pdbx_description
1 polymer ?
#
loop_
_entity_poly.entity_id
_entity_poly.type
_entity_poly.pdbx_seq_one_letter_code
_entity_poly.pdbx_strand_id
1 'polypeptide(L)'
;MKKIAKIIEKEKQKNKLLQTLMKKNQKTDKKTVFELVKQFNQKPNLTTILKTIKTKRSTYYYWLKVENKIKAKKEKYLLQQNRIKALCLQEKYFCGHRKITDLYQKTFNENITKKKIYTIMKENGIFLSFKN
;
A
#
# COMPACT_ATOMS: atom_id res chain seq x y z
N MET A 1 -8.42 -41.55 -25.95
CA MET A 1 -7.54 -40.47 -26.48
C MET A 1 -8.28 -39.34 -27.22
N LYS A 2 -9.17 -39.60 -28.21
CA LYS A 2 -9.91 -38.56 -28.97
C LYS A 2 -10.68 -37.54 -28.11
N LYS A 3 -11.32 -37.98 -27.01
CA LYS A 3 -12.10 -37.10 -26.11
C LYS A 3 -11.23 -36.08 -25.37
N ILE A 4 -10.04 -36.49 -24.93
CA ILE A 4 -9.06 -35.62 -24.26
C ILE A 4 -8.50 -34.58 -25.23
N ALA A 5 -8.16 -34.98 -26.46
CA ALA A 5 -7.69 -34.06 -27.50
C ALA A 5 -8.72 -32.97 -27.80
N LYS A 6 -10.00 -33.35 -27.90
CA LYS A 6 -11.12 -32.41 -28.13
C LYS A 6 -11.30 -31.41 -26.99
N ILE A 7 -11.08 -31.85 -25.74
CA ILE A 7 -11.11 -30.96 -24.56
C ILE A 7 -9.94 -29.97 -24.59
N ILE A 8 -8.73 -30.45 -24.86
CA ILE A 8 -7.53 -29.60 -24.96
C ILE A 8 -7.71 -28.53 -26.04
N GLU A 9 -8.27 -28.89 -27.19
CA GLU A 9 -8.49 -27.98 -28.30
C GLU A 9 -9.56 -26.92 -27.98
N LYS A 10 -10.65 -27.33 -27.33
CA LYS A 10 -11.67 -26.40 -26.82
C LYS A 10 -11.07 -25.41 -25.81
N GLU A 11 -10.18 -25.87 -24.94
CA GLU A 11 -9.53 -25.02 -23.94
C GLU A 11 -8.53 -24.04 -24.58
N LYS A 12 -7.79 -24.48 -25.61
CA LYS A 12 -6.94 -23.59 -26.43
C LYS A 12 -7.78 -22.48 -27.10
N GLN A 13 -8.95 -22.82 -27.64
CA GLN A 13 -9.83 -21.83 -28.28
C GLN A 13 -10.39 -20.83 -27.27
N LYS A 14 -10.86 -21.27 -26.10
CA LYS A 14 -11.29 -20.37 -25.01
C LYS A 14 -10.19 -19.41 -24.59
N ASN A 15 -8.96 -19.93 -24.41
CA ASN A 15 -7.80 -19.10 -24.06
C ASN A 15 -7.50 -18.04 -25.14
N LYS A 16 -7.61 -18.40 -26.42
CA LYS A 16 -7.40 -17.46 -27.54
C LYS A 16 -8.46 -16.36 -27.56
N LEU A 17 -9.72 -16.70 -27.29
CA LEU A 17 -10.81 -15.74 -27.19
C LEU A 17 -10.58 -14.75 -26.04
N LEU A 18 -10.22 -15.27 -24.86
CA LEU A 18 -9.94 -14.46 -23.67
C LEU A 18 -8.78 -13.49 -23.91
N GLN A 19 -7.68 -13.96 -24.52
CA GLN A 19 -6.54 -13.12 -24.88
C GLN A 19 -6.92 -11.99 -25.85
N THR A 20 -7.86 -12.24 -26.77
CA THR A 20 -8.31 -11.25 -27.75
C THR A 20 -9.16 -10.15 -27.10
N LEU A 21 -10.04 -10.53 -26.16
CA LEU A 21 -10.80 -9.57 -25.36
C LEU A 21 -9.90 -8.72 -24.46
N MET A 22 -8.91 -9.33 -23.81
CA MET A 22 -7.95 -8.62 -22.96
C MET A 22 -7.12 -7.60 -23.74
N LYS A 23 -6.71 -7.90 -24.98
CA LYS A 23 -5.98 -6.96 -25.85
C LYS A 23 -6.83 -5.75 -26.24
N LYS A 24 -8.13 -5.92 -26.48
CA LYS A 24 -9.04 -4.82 -26.82
C LYS A 24 -9.28 -3.86 -25.65
N ASN A 25 -9.24 -4.38 -24.42
CA ASN A 25 -9.48 -3.60 -23.20
C ASN A 25 -8.19 -3.09 -22.53
N GLN A 26 -7.07 -3.09 -23.26
CA GLN A 26 -5.74 -3.03 -22.67
C GLN A 26 -5.33 -1.61 -22.23
N LYS A 27 -5.81 -1.19 -21.06
CA LYS A 27 -4.99 -0.42 -20.13
C LYS A 27 -4.53 -1.38 -19.04
N THR A 28 -3.27 -1.79 -19.09
CA THR A 28 -2.68 -2.63 -18.05
C THR A 28 -2.52 -1.78 -16.79
N ASP A 29 -3.45 -1.94 -15.85
CA ASP A 29 -3.40 -1.23 -14.57
C ASP A 29 -2.32 -1.82 -13.65
N LYS A 30 -1.62 -0.93 -12.94
CA LYS A 30 -0.55 -1.25 -11.99
C LYS A 30 -1.04 -2.24 -10.92
N LYS A 31 -2.27 -2.05 -10.42
CA LYS A 31 -2.85 -2.89 -9.36
C LYS A 31 -3.03 -4.33 -9.84
N THR A 32 -3.58 -4.50 -11.04
CA THR A 32 -3.76 -5.81 -11.67
C THR A 32 -2.44 -6.54 -11.87
N VAL A 33 -1.37 -5.84 -12.27
CA VAL A 33 -0.04 -6.46 -12.42
C VAL A 33 0.50 -6.99 -11.09
N PHE A 34 0.38 -6.23 -10.00
CA PHE A 34 0.83 -6.70 -8.68
C PHE A 34 0.03 -7.89 -8.18
N GLU A 35 -1.29 -7.88 -8.39
CA GLU A 35 -2.16 -8.97 -7.98
C GLU A 35 -1.85 -10.26 -8.74
N LEU A 36 -1.68 -10.18 -10.06
CA LEU A 36 -1.25 -11.32 -10.88
C LEU A 36 0.14 -11.82 -10.48
N VAL A 37 1.11 -10.94 -10.27
CA VAL A 37 2.42 -11.36 -9.79
C VAL A 37 2.30 -12.08 -8.45
N LYS A 38 1.53 -11.56 -7.50
CA LYS A 38 1.32 -12.19 -6.18
C LYS A 38 0.67 -13.57 -6.28
N GLN A 39 -0.35 -13.71 -7.13
CA GLN A 39 -1.08 -14.97 -7.33
C GLN A 39 -0.21 -16.04 -8.00
N PHE A 40 0.61 -15.66 -8.97
CA PHE A 40 1.35 -16.61 -9.80
C PHE A 40 2.82 -16.79 -9.39
N ASN A 41 3.35 -16.08 -8.39
CA ASN A 41 4.78 -16.17 -8.01
C ASN A 41 5.24 -17.53 -7.46
N GLN A 42 4.34 -18.50 -7.27
CA GLN A 42 4.67 -19.81 -6.68
C GLN A 42 5.27 -20.81 -7.67
N LYS A 43 4.97 -20.70 -8.98
CA LYS A 43 5.42 -21.67 -10.01
C LYS A 43 6.27 -21.01 -11.10
N PRO A 44 5.73 -20.08 -11.92
CA PRO A 44 6.54 -19.35 -12.89
C PRO A 44 7.44 -18.31 -12.21
N ASN A 45 8.63 -18.10 -12.79
CA ASN A 45 9.50 -17.02 -12.37
C ASN A 45 8.89 -15.64 -12.74
N LEU A 46 9.25 -14.60 -11.99
CA LEU A 46 8.75 -13.23 -12.19
C LEU A 46 8.93 -12.74 -13.64
N THR A 47 10.04 -13.10 -14.29
CA THR A 47 10.32 -12.68 -15.67
C THR A 47 9.30 -13.26 -16.65
N THR A 48 8.94 -14.53 -16.47
CA THR A 48 7.92 -15.22 -17.28
C THR A 48 6.55 -14.58 -17.08
N ILE A 49 6.18 -14.29 -15.82
CA ILE A 49 4.91 -13.62 -15.50
C ILE A 49 4.84 -12.25 -16.19
N LEU A 50 5.89 -11.43 -16.04
CA LEU A 50 5.94 -10.09 -16.62
C LEU A 50 5.97 -10.11 -18.16
N LYS A 51 6.67 -11.07 -18.78
CA LYS A 51 6.64 -11.30 -20.23
C LYS A 51 5.22 -11.62 -20.71
N THR A 52 4.49 -12.50 -20.02
CA THR A 52 3.10 -12.85 -20.36
C THR A 52 2.16 -11.65 -20.26
N ILE A 53 2.32 -10.81 -19.22
CA ILE A 53 1.52 -9.58 -19.02
C ILE A 53 2.02 -8.43 -19.91
N LYS A 54 3.09 -8.65 -20.70
CA LYS A 54 3.75 -7.64 -21.55
C LYS A 54 4.21 -6.40 -20.77
N THR A 55 4.64 -6.58 -19.53
CA THR A 55 5.17 -5.50 -18.68
C THR A 55 6.69 -5.59 -18.63
N LYS A 56 7.38 -4.46 -18.82
CA LYS A 56 8.84 -4.40 -18.70
C LYS A 56 9.25 -4.59 -17.24
N ARG A 57 10.35 -5.32 -17.01
CA ARG A 57 10.87 -5.58 -15.66
C ARG A 57 11.27 -4.29 -14.93
N SER A 58 11.84 -3.32 -15.66
CA SER A 58 12.16 -1.99 -15.14
C SER A 58 10.92 -1.24 -14.64
N THR A 59 9.82 -1.27 -15.40
CA THR A 59 8.54 -0.67 -15.02
C THR A 59 7.98 -1.31 -13.75
N TYR A 60 8.01 -2.64 -13.65
CA TYR A 60 7.56 -3.36 -12.46
C TYR A 60 8.36 -2.96 -11.20
N TYR A 61 9.70 -2.96 -11.27
CA TYR A 61 10.52 -2.58 -10.11
C TYR A 61 10.38 -1.10 -9.74
N TYR A 62 10.19 -0.21 -10.73
CA TYR A 62 9.87 1.18 -10.46
C TYR A 62 8.57 1.30 -9.67
N TRP A 63 7.51 0.61 -10.10
CA TRP A 63 6.24 0.57 -9.38
C TRP A 63 6.38 0.01 -7.97
N LEU A 64 7.16 -1.05 -7.80
CA LEU A 64 7.41 -1.69 -6.51
C LEU A 64 8.15 -0.73 -5.57
N LYS A 65 9.17 -0.03 -6.07
CA LYS A 65 9.91 1.00 -5.33
C LYS A 65 8.99 2.12 -4.85
N VAL A 66 8.11 2.62 -5.72
CA VAL A 66 7.14 3.67 -5.38
C VAL A 66 6.15 3.18 -4.33
N GLU A 67 5.64 1.96 -4.47
CA GLU A 67 4.69 1.37 -3.53
C GLU A 67 5.32 1.16 -2.16
N ASN A 68 6.54 0.62 -2.09
CA ASN A 68 7.28 0.47 -0.84
C ASN A 68 7.51 1.82 -0.15
N LYS A 69 7.81 2.88 -0.92
CA LYS A 69 7.96 4.24 -0.37
C LYS A 69 6.65 4.77 0.22
N ILE A 70 5.51 4.49 -0.43
CA ILE A 70 4.18 4.87 0.08
C ILE A 70 3.85 4.08 1.35
N LYS A 71 4.10 2.77 1.36
CA LYS A 71 3.89 1.90 2.50
C LYS A 71 4.71 2.34 3.72
N ALA A 72 6.01 2.58 3.53
CA ALA A 72 6.90 3.07 4.59
C ALA A 72 6.43 4.43 5.16
N LYS A 73 5.94 5.35 4.31
CA LYS A 73 5.35 6.62 4.76
C LYS A 73 4.10 6.41 5.61
N LYS A 74 3.21 5.48 5.20
CA LYS A 74 1.99 5.16 5.94
C LYS A 74 2.30 4.51 7.29
N GLU A 75 3.21 3.55 7.33
CA GLU A 75 3.66 2.88 8.56
C GLU A 75 4.30 3.88 9.53
N LYS A 76 5.18 4.76 9.02
CA LYS A 76 5.74 5.84 9.82
C LYS A 76 4.65 6.77 10.39
N TYR A 77 3.65 7.13 9.57
CA TYR A 77 2.54 7.96 10.03
C TYR A 77 1.72 7.27 11.12
N LEU A 78 1.38 6.00 10.95
CA LEU A 78 0.65 5.20 11.94
C LEU A 78 1.42 5.08 13.26
N LEU A 79 2.73 4.84 13.21
CA LEU A 79 3.59 4.82 14.39
C LEU A 79 3.56 6.16 15.13
N GLN A 80 3.65 7.28 14.38
CA GLN A 80 3.55 8.62 14.96
C GLN A 80 2.19 8.85 15.63
N GLN A 81 1.08 8.41 15.02
CA GLN A 81 -0.25 8.49 15.63
C GLN A 81 -0.33 7.73 16.94
N ASN A 82 0.13 6.48 16.96
CA ASN A 82 0.07 5.63 18.16
C ASN A 82 0.88 6.22 19.31
N ARG A 83 2.07 6.74 19.01
CA ARG A 83 2.92 7.44 19.99
C ARG A 83 2.24 8.69 20.55
N ILE A 84 1.65 9.53 19.69
CA ILE A 84 0.94 10.74 20.13
C ILE A 84 -0.26 10.37 21.01
N LYS A 85 -1.04 9.35 20.64
CA LYS A 85 -2.15 8.84 21.46
C LYS A 85 -1.68 8.41 22.85
N ALA A 86 -0.57 7.66 22.92
CA ALA A 86 0.00 7.21 24.18
C ALA A 86 0.44 8.40 25.06
N LEU A 87 1.10 9.42 24.48
CA LEU A 87 1.48 10.62 25.22
C LEU A 87 0.27 11.41 25.72
N CYS A 88 -0.77 11.55 24.89
CA CYS A 88 -2.00 12.22 25.30
C CYS A 88 -2.70 11.47 26.45
N LEU A 89 -2.74 10.13 26.41
CA LEU A 89 -3.27 9.30 27.48
C LEU A 89 -2.48 9.46 28.79
N GLN A 90 -1.15 9.45 28.71
CA GLN A 90 -0.26 9.60 29.88
C GLN A 90 -0.48 10.96 30.57
N GLU A 91 -0.65 12.02 29.80
CA GLU A 91 -0.91 13.37 30.30
C GLU A 91 -2.39 13.61 30.67
N LYS A 92 -3.21 12.54 30.72
CA LYS A 92 -4.67 12.58 30.97
C LYS A 92 -5.40 13.59 30.08
N TYR A 93 -4.88 13.78 28.87
CA TYR A 93 -5.35 14.79 27.94
C TYR A 93 -5.40 16.20 28.57
N PHE A 94 -4.47 16.61 29.44
CA PHE A 94 -4.47 18.01 29.90
C PHE A 94 -3.61 18.92 29.01
N CYS A 95 -2.91 18.33 28.03
CA CYS A 95 -1.85 18.97 27.28
C CYS A 95 -2.24 19.34 25.84
N GLY A 96 -2.09 20.62 25.50
CA GLY A 96 -2.22 21.07 24.11
C GLY A 96 -1.11 20.53 23.19
N HIS A 97 -1.33 20.62 21.89
CA HIS A 97 -0.40 20.13 20.84
C HIS A 97 1.03 20.69 20.95
N ARG A 98 1.22 21.87 21.55
CA ARG A 98 2.56 22.45 21.82
C ARG A 98 3.36 21.57 22.78
N LYS A 99 2.80 21.26 23.96
CA LYS A 99 3.44 20.43 24.99
C LYS A 99 3.67 19.00 24.48
N ILE A 100 2.71 18.44 23.75
CA ILE A 100 2.87 17.11 23.12
C ILE A 100 4.01 17.10 22.10
N THR A 101 4.24 18.20 21.37
CA THR A 101 5.37 18.28 20.42
C THR A 101 6.70 18.21 21.14
N ASP A 102 6.87 18.99 22.20
CA ASP A 102 8.11 19.00 22.97
C ASP A 102 8.36 17.64 23.64
N LEU A 103 7.31 17.02 24.19
CA LEU A 103 7.38 15.70 24.79
C LEU A 103 7.72 14.61 23.76
N TYR A 104 7.09 14.65 22.58
CA TYR A 104 7.36 13.71 21.50
C TYR A 104 8.82 13.75 21.06
N GLN A 105 9.35 14.96 20.83
CA GLN A 105 10.73 15.14 20.39
C GLN A 105 11.72 14.65 21.45
N LYS A 106 11.45 14.91 22.74
CA LYS A 106 12.28 14.42 23.86
C LYS A 106 12.24 12.89 24.00
N THR A 107 11.07 12.29 23.95
CA THR A 107 10.88 10.85 24.20
C THR A 107 11.36 9.97 23.05
N PHE A 108 11.12 10.39 21.80
CA PHE A 108 11.39 9.55 20.62
C PHE A 108 12.60 10.00 19.80
N ASN A 109 13.28 11.09 20.21
CA ASN A 109 14.39 11.70 19.48
C ASN A 109 14.10 11.91 17.99
N GLU A 110 12.84 12.24 17.67
CA GLU A 110 12.36 12.41 16.31
C GLU A 110 11.75 13.80 16.14
N ASN A 111 12.28 14.57 15.19
CA ASN A 111 11.72 15.87 14.87
C ASN A 111 10.36 15.73 14.16
N ILE A 112 9.35 16.36 14.73
CA ILE A 112 8.00 16.45 14.19
C ILE A 112 7.51 17.88 14.28
N THR A 113 6.80 18.34 13.25
CA THR A 113 6.26 19.69 13.21
C THR A 113 5.02 19.79 14.09
N LYS A 114 4.85 20.94 14.76
CA LYS A 114 3.65 21.27 15.56
C LYS A 114 2.36 21.09 14.75
N LYS A 115 2.38 21.47 13.46
CA LYS A 115 1.28 21.29 12.51
C LYS A 115 0.91 19.82 12.34
N LYS A 116 1.90 18.92 12.24
CA LYS A 116 1.65 17.49 12.06
C LYS A 116 1.03 16.85 13.30
N ILE A 117 1.50 17.22 14.49
CA ILE A 117 0.89 16.79 15.76
C ILE A 117 -0.56 17.26 15.83
N TYR A 118 -0.81 18.55 15.56
CA TYR A 118 -2.16 19.10 15.56
C TYR A 118 -3.09 18.35 14.60
N THR A 119 -2.65 18.07 13.36
CA THR A 119 -3.42 17.27 12.40
C THR A 119 -3.73 15.88 12.96
N ILE A 120 -2.74 15.19 13.52
CA ILE A 120 -2.93 13.85 14.11
C ILE A 120 -3.91 13.90 15.27
N MET A 121 -3.78 14.86 16.18
CA MET A 121 -4.71 15.02 17.31
C MET A 121 -6.14 15.30 16.82
N LYS A 122 -6.29 16.19 15.84
CA LYS A 122 -7.59 16.53 15.22
C LYS A 122 -8.25 15.33 14.55
N GLU A 123 -7.50 14.59 13.73
CA GLU A 123 -7.99 13.39 13.03
C GLU A 123 -8.44 12.29 14.00
N ASN A 124 -7.85 12.23 15.19
CA ASN A 124 -8.16 11.22 16.20
C ASN A 124 -9.18 11.70 17.25
N GLY A 125 -9.81 12.86 17.05
CA GLY A 125 -10.80 13.40 17.99
C GLY A 125 -10.21 13.82 19.34
N ILE A 126 -8.89 13.93 19.44
CA ILE A 126 -8.18 14.37 20.65
C ILE A 126 -8.12 15.89 20.62
N PHE A 127 -9.29 16.52 20.75
CA PHE A 127 -9.39 17.95 20.91
C PHE A 127 -9.54 18.27 22.39
N LEU A 128 -8.58 19.01 22.91
CA LEU A 128 -8.74 19.66 24.19
C LEU A 128 -9.29 21.03 23.94
N SER A 129 -10.61 21.14 24.10
CA SER A 129 -11.17 22.41 24.50
C SER A 129 -10.49 22.76 25.82
N PHE A 130 -9.65 23.78 25.81
CA PHE A 130 -9.54 24.64 26.97
C PHE A 130 -10.96 25.16 27.18
N LYS A 131 -11.76 24.46 28.01
CA LYS A 131 -12.91 25.08 28.66
C LYS A 131 -12.28 26.13 29.58
N ASN A 132 -12.13 27.34 29.05
CA ASN A 132 -12.03 28.54 29.86
C ASN A 132 -13.40 28.80 30.50
#